data_AF-A0A661DQ13-F1
#
_entry.id   AF-A0A661DQ13-F1
#
_cell.length_a   1.000
_cell.length_b   1.000
_cell.length_c   1.000
_cell.angle_alpha   90.00
_cell.angle_beta   90.00
_cell.angle_gamma   90.00
#
_symmetry.space_group_name_H-M   'P 1'
#
loop_
_entity.id
_entity.type
_entity.pdbx_description
1 polymer ?
#
loop_
_entity_poly.entity_id
_entity_poly.type
_entity_poly.pdbx_seq_one_letter_code
_entity_poly.pdbx_strand_id
1 'polypeptide(L)'
;MIQKFVDKFMENKDVIRENFAKKHPENYTGIVKSVVEILKDDSWYEQPDHSRIHLIDDGDYQGTFLFVIAAEGYQPCVYWCVLVSYGSCSRCDTFESIREYGDDNPTEQQLNDYMTLALHIVQGIKEINSDDES
;
A
#
# COMPACT_ATOMS: atom_id res chain seq x y z
N MET A 1 -6.81 -8.07 -12.88
CA MET A 1 -7.13 -7.39 -11.62
C MET A 1 -6.33 -6.11 -11.42
N ILE A 2 -5.01 -6.12 -11.62
CA ILE A 2 -4.13 -4.94 -11.49
C ILE A 2 -4.66 -3.65 -12.16
N GLN A 3 -5.17 -3.71 -13.40
CA GLN A 3 -5.69 -2.51 -14.07
C GLN A 3 -6.88 -1.90 -13.33
N LYS A 4 -7.80 -2.73 -12.80
CA LYS A 4 -8.95 -2.25 -12.04
C LYS A 4 -8.52 -1.52 -10.76
N PHE A 5 -7.49 -2.03 -10.08
CA PHE A 5 -6.94 -1.35 -8.90
C PHE A 5 -6.24 -0.05 -9.27
N VAL A 6 -5.49 -0.01 -10.37
CA VAL A 6 -4.87 1.23 -10.87
C VAL A 6 -5.93 2.26 -11.24
N ASP A 7 -7.00 1.86 -11.93
CA ASP A 7 -8.09 2.75 -12.31
C ASP A 7 -8.78 3.33 -11.07
N LYS A 8 -9.11 2.47 -10.08
CA LYS A 8 -9.68 2.92 -8.80
C LYS A 8 -8.76 3.79 -7.98
N PHE A 9 -7.46 3.50 -7.98
CA PHE A 9 -6.49 4.40 -7.38
C PHE A 9 -6.52 5.76 -8.06
N MET A 10 -6.50 5.82 -9.40
CA MET A 10 -6.48 7.09 -10.13
C MET A 10 -7.76 7.91 -9.94
N GLU A 11 -8.91 7.25 -9.79
CA GLU A 11 -10.19 7.89 -9.46
C GLU A 11 -10.19 8.52 -8.06
N ASN A 12 -9.52 7.90 -7.08
CA ASN A 12 -9.62 8.27 -5.66
C ASN A 12 -8.33 8.80 -5.03
N LYS A 13 -7.24 8.94 -5.81
CA LYS A 13 -5.90 9.30 -5.32
C LYS A 13 -5.85 10.61 -4.53
N ASP A 14 -6.76 11.55 -4.82
CA ASP A 14 -6.80 12.85 -4.16
C ASP A 14 -7.16 12.70 -2.67
N VAL A 15 -7.94 11.68 -2.29
CA VAL A 15 -8.25 11.34 -0.90
C VAL A 15 -6.97 10.98 -0.13
N ILE A 16 -6.10 10.16 -0.73
CA ILE A 16 -4.80 9.81 -0.13
C ILE A 16 -3.93 11.07 -0.02
N ARG A 17 -3.86 11.85 -1.10
CA ARG A 17 -3.04 13.07 -1.14
C ARG A 17 -3.44 14.06 -0.04
N GLU A 18 -4.74 14.30 0.13
CA GLU A 18 -5.28 15.18 1.17
C GLU A 18 -4.99 14.67 2.58
N ASN A 19 -5.03 13.35 2.79
CA ASN A 19 -4.69 12.76 4.09
C ASN A 19 -3.20 12.89 4.40
N PHE A 20 -2.34 12.63 3.42
CA PHE A 20 -0.89 12.80 3.60
C PHE A 20 -0.50 14.27 3.75
N ALA A 21 -1.21 15.21 3.14
CA ALA A 21 -0.96 16.64 3.33
C ALA A 21 -1.16 17.12 4.79
N LYS A 22 -1.97 16.40 5.58
CA LYS A 22 -2.23 16.74 6.99
C LYS A 22 -1.14 16.20 7.93
N LYS A 23 -0.51 15.08 7.58
CA LYS A 23 0.52 14.40 8.38
C LYS A 23 1.21 13.35 7.51
N HIS A 24 2.52 13.18 7.70
CA HIS A 24 3.25 12.05 7.12
C HIS A 24 2.56 10.70 7.44
N PRO A 25 2.52 9.76 6.47
CA PRO A 25 2.19 8.37 6.79
C PRO A 25 3.18 7.83 7.83
N GLU A 26 2.71 6.97 8.74
CA GLU A 26 3.52 6.55 9.88
C GLU A 26 4.66 5.59 9.48
N ASN A 27 4.41 4.74 8.48
CA ASN A 27 5.32 3.75 7.91
C ASN A 27 4.70 3.17 6.63
N TYR A 28 5.37 2.20 6.01
CA TYR A 28 4.84 1.48 4.83
C TYR A 28 3.46 0.87 5.07
N THR A 29 3.17 0.30 6.25
CA THR A 29 1.84 -0.25 6.57
C THR A 29 0.75 0.83 6.49
N GLY A 30 1.05 2.05 6.95
CA GLY A 30 0.14 3.19 6.83
C GLY A 30 -0.17 3.55 5.36
N ILE A 31 0.83 3.46 4.49
CA ILE A 31 0.65 3.70 3.04
C ILE A 31 -0.18 2.58 2.42
N VAL A 32 0.17 1.31 2.66
CA VAL A 32 -0.59 0.16 2.15
C VAL A 32 -2.04 0.21 2.61
N LYS A 33 -2.30 0.55 3.88
CA LYS A 33 -3.66 0.71 4.41
C LYS A 33 -4.44 1.81 3.69
N SER A 34 -3.82 2.98 3.49
CA SER A 34 -4.44 4.11 2.78
C SER A 34 -4.74 3.75 1.33
N VAL A 35 -3.85 3.00 0.69
CA VAL A 35 -4.06 2.45 -0.66
C VAL A 35 -5.26 1.51 -0.68
N VAL A 36 -5.27 0.47 0.15
CA VAL A 36 -6.34 -0.54 0.14
C VAL A 36 -7.70 0.07 0.44
N GLU A 37 -7.76 1.05 1.35
CA GLU A 37 -9.01 1.71 1.73
C GLU A 37 -9.72 2.39 0.54
N ILE A 38 -8.96 2.95 -0.41
CA ILE A 38 -9.54 3.62 -1.60
C ILE A 38 -9.82 2.69 -2.78
N LEU A 39 -9.43 1.42 -2.69
CA LEU A 39 -9.67 0.43 -3.74
C LEU A 39 -11.07 -0.20 -3.68
N LYS A 40 -11.92 0.22 -2.73
CA LYS A 40 -13.28 -0.32 -2.59
C LYS A 40 -14.17 0.01 -3.79
N ASP A 41 -14.98 -0.97 -4.19
CA ASP A 41 -15.97 -0.83 -5.26
C ASP A 41 -17.16 -1.76 -4.97
N ASP A 42 -18.34 -1.17 -4.76
CA ASP A 42 -19.57 -1.90 -4.45
C ASP A 42 -20.00 -2.92 -5.52
N SER A 43 -19.44 -2.83 -6.74
CA SER A 43 -19.69 -3.79 -7.81
C SER A 43 -18.83 -5.07 -7.73
N TRP A 44 -17.83 -5.10 -6.86
CA TRP A 44 -16.92 -6.26 -6.73
C TRP A 44 -17.43 -7.22 -5.66
N TYR A 45 -17.49 -8.51 -6.02
CA TYR A 45 -17.94 -9.55 -5.10
C TYR A 45 -16.95 -9.78 -3.94
N GLU A 46 -15.65 -9.71 -4.25
CA GLU A 46 -14.55 -9.80 -3.29
C GLU A 46 -13.63 -8.60 -3.47
N GLN A 47 -13.33 -7.93 -2.35
CA GLN A 47 -12.47 -6.75 -2.33
C GLN A 47 -11.54 -6.79 -1.11
N PRO A 48 -10.32 -6.23 -1.23
CA PRO A 48 -9.35 -6.24 -0.15
C PRO A 48 -9.82 -5.38 1.04
N ASP A 49 -9.67 -5.91 2.25
CA ASP A 49 -10.04 -5.23 3.49
C ASP A 49 -8.83 -4.52 4.12
N HIS A 50 -8.86 -3.19 4.14
CA HIS A 50 -7.82 -2.35 4.75
C HIS A 50 -7.63 -2.58 6.26
N SER A 51 -8.59 -3.25 6.94
CA SER A 51 -8.47 -3.66 8.34
C SER A 51 -7.86 -5.05 8.54
N ARG A 52 -7.69 -5.83 7.46
CA ARG A 52 -7.14 -7.20 7.47
C ARG A 52 -5.82 -7.30 6.71
N ILE A 53 -4.90 -6.42 7.07
CA ILE A 53 -3.55 -6.39 6.51
C ILE A 53 -2.61 -7.05 7.52
N HIS A 54 -1.91 -8.08 7.07
CA HIS A 54 -0.87 -8.77 7.81
C HIS A 54 0.48 -8.44 7.21
N LEU A 55 1.42 -8.01 8.05
CA LEU A 55 2.80 -7.75 7.65
C LEU A 55 3.67 -8.94 8.07
N ILE A 56 4.42 -9.49 7.11
CA ILE A 56 5.53 -10.40 7.33
C ILE A 56 6.80 -9.65 7.00
N ASP A 57 7.73 -9.64 7.95
CA ASP A 57 9.05 -9.05 7.84
C ASP A 57 10.07 -10.02 8.42
N ASP A 58 10.83 -10.65 7.53
CA ASP A 58 11.94 -11.54 7.88
C ASP A 58 13.31 -10.82 7.74
N GLY A 59 13.30 -9.50 7.51
CA GLY A 59 14.50 -8.67 7.51
C GLY A 59 14.90 -8.26 8.93
N ASP A 60 16.09 -7.67 9.03
CA ASP A 60 16.67 -7.20 10.30
C ASP A 60 17.12 -5.73 10.16
N TYR A 61 17.91 -5.45 9.12
CA TYR A 61 18.40 -4.10 8.83
C TYR A 61 17.91 -3.54 7.48
N GLN A 62 17.53 -4.41 6.55
CA GLN A 62 16.97 -4.09 5.24
C GLN A 62 16.25 -5.35 4.74
N GLY A 63 15.34 -5.21 3.79
CA GLY A 63 14.64 -6.39 3.30
C GLY A 63 13.44 -6.10 2.42
N THR A 64 12.47 -7.00 2.50
CA THR A 64 11.21 -6.90 1.76
C THR A 64 10.09 -7.19 2.72
N PHE A 65 9.22 -6.21 2.88
CA PHE A 65 7.94 -6.39 3.53
C PHE A 65 7.01 -7.17 2.61
N LEU A 66 6.43 -8.25 3.13
CA LEU A 66 5.31 -8.94 2.51
C LEU A 66 4.04 -8.56 3.25
N PHE A 67 3.17 -7.83 2.57
CA PHE A 67 1.82 -7.56 3.07
C PHE A 67 0.87 -8.60 2.48
N VAL A 68 0.09 -9.26 3.33
CA VAL A 68 -1.02 -10.14 2.95
C VAL A 68 -2.31 -9.47 3.37
N ILE A 69 -3.26 -9.33 2.44
CA ILE A 69 -4.49 -8.57 2.59
C ILE A 69 -5.65 -9.54 2.38
N ALA A 70 -6.48 -9.77 3.39
CA ALA A 70 -7.64 -10.64 3.25
C ALA A 70 -8.83 -9.91 2.64
N ALA A 71 -9.73 -10.63 1.97
CA ALA A 71 -11.00 -10.08 1.53
C ALA A 71 -11.90 -9.66 2.72
N GLU A 72 -12.81 -8.74 2.43
CA GLU A 72 -13.95 -8.45 3.30
C GLU A 72 -14.87 -9.69 3.46
N GLY A 73 -15.79 -9.67 4.43
CA GLY A 73 -16.74 -10.77 4.68
C GLY A 73 -16.37 -11.66 5.88
N TYR A 74 -17.22 -12.63 6.21
CA TYR A 74 -17.06 -13.43 7.44
C TYR A 74 -15.86 -14.38 7.40
N GLN A 75 -15.65 -15.05 6.27
CA GLN A 75 -14.59 -16.04 6.06
C GLN A 75 -13.92 -15.79 4.70
N PRO A 76 -12.80 -15.06 4.68
CA PRO A 76 -12.13 -14.74 3.43
C PRO A 76 -11.51 -15.99 2.80
N CYS A 77 -11.83 -16.24 1.53
CA CYS A 77 -11.20 -17.25 0.68
C CYS A 77 -10.27 -16.66 -0.39
N VAL A 78 -10.35 -15.34 -0.63
CA VAL A 78 -9.45 -14.61 -1.52
C VAL A 78 -8.56 -13.69 -0.70
N TYR A 79 -7.30 -13.66 -1.09
CA TYR A 79 -6.26 -12.83 -0.50
C TYR A 79 -5.52 -12.08 -1.59
N TRP A 80 -4.85 -11.01 -1.21
CA TRP A 80 -3.88 -10.31 -2.04
C TRP A 80 -2.56 -10.22 -1.32
N CYS A 81 -1.47 -10.10 -2.08
CA CYS A 81 -0.17 -9.74 -1.54
C CYS A 81 0.44 -8.55 -2.27
N VAL A 82 1.28 -7.82 -1.56
CA VAL A 82 2.21 -6.85 -2.15
C VAL A 82 3.56 -6.95 -1.45
N LEU A 83 4.62 -6.92 -2.25
CA LEU A 83 5.99 -6.90 -1.78
C LEU A 83 6.52 -5.46 -1.87
N VAL A 84 7.09 -4.97 -0.78
CA VAL A 84 7.68 -3.63 -0.71
C VAL A 84 9.10 -3.73 -0.16
N SER A 85 10.10 -3.42 -0.98
CA SER A 85 11.49 -3.39 -0.54
C SER A 85 11.74 -2.17 0.35
N TYR A 86 12.48 -2.37 1.43
CA TYR A 86 12.88 -1.33 2.38
C TYR A 86 14.39 -1.39 2.63
N GLY A 87 14.94 -0.26 3.03
CA GLY A 87 16.38 -0.06 3.12
C GLY A 87 16.88 0.18 4.53
N SER A 88 18.20 0.14 4.66
CA SER A 88 18.90 0.29 5.93
C SER A 88 19.11 1.72 6.41
N CYS A 89 18.86 2.71 5.56
CA CYS A 89 19.02 4.12 5.90
C CYS A 89 18.20 4.98 4.94
N SER A 90 18.04 6.27 5.22
CA SER A 90 17.28 7.20 4.37
C SER A 90 17.81 7.39 2.95
N ARG A 91 19.00 6.85 2.60
CA ARG A 91 19.48 6.81 1.21
C ARG A 91 19.06 5.53 0.47
N CYS A 92 18.77 4.48 1.21
CA CYS A 92 18.44 3.15 0.68
C CYS A 92 16.96 2.80 0.88
N ASP A 93 16.30 3.44 1.85
CA ASP A 93 14.89 3.27 2.15
C ASP A 93 14.07 4.41 1.54
N THR A 94 13.13 4.06 0.66
CA THR A 94 12.32 5.04 -0.07
C THR A 94 11.38 5.83 0.84
N PHE A 95 10.78 5.20 1.85
CA PHE A 95 9.89 5.90 2.77
C PHE A 95 10.67 6.89 3.65
N GLU A 96 11.78 6.47 4.23
CA GLU A 96 12.62 7.33 5.07
C GLU A 96 13.29 8.43 4.23
N SER A 97 13.64 8.16 2.97
CA SER A 97 14.16 9.18 2.05
C SER A 97 13.15 10.28 1.79
N ILE A 98 11.86 9.93 1.66
CA ILE A 98 10.79 10.91 1.45
C ILE A 98 10.53 11.69 2.75
N ARG A 99 10.49 11.00 3.90
CA ARG A 99 10.14 11.63 5.18
C ARG A 99 11.22 12.59 5.68
N GLU A 100 12.48 12.34 5.34
CA GLU A 100 13.65 13.13 5.78
C GLU A 100 13.76 13.29 7.31
N TYR A 101 13.17 12.37 8.09
CA TYR A 101 13.06 12.42 9.57
C TYR A 101 12.38 13.70 10.13
N GLY A 102 11.62 14.42 9.31
CA GLY A 102 10.85 15.58 9.74
C GLY A 102 9.54 15.21 10.43
N ASP A 103 9.11 16.08 11.35
CA ASP A 103 7.78 16.03 11.99
C ASP A 103 6.85 17.15 11.50
N ASP A 104 7.34 18.05 10.64
CA ASP A 104 6.52 19.04 9.96
C ASP A 104 5.55 18.39 8.97
N ASN A 105 4.57 19.14 8.47
CA ASN A 105 3.70 18.63 7.42
C ASN A 105 4.48 18.39 6.11
N PRO A 106 4.11 17.37 5.31
CA PRO A 106 4.82 17.09 4.08
C PRO A 106 4.78 18.26 3.10
N THR A 107 5.92 18.53 2.46
CA THR A 107 6.03 19.45 1.33
C THR A 107 5.35 18.87 0.08
N GLU A 108 5.06 19.72 -0.92
CA GLU A 108 4.49 19.27 -2.20
C GLU A 108 5.34 18.19 -2.89
N GLN A 109 6.68 18.27 -2.78
CA GLN A 109 7.57 17.26 -3.32
C GLN A 109 7.40 15.92 -2.59
N GLN A 110 7.40 15.94 -1.25
CA GLN A 110 7.18 14.74 -0.44
C GLN A 110 5.81 14.12 -0.71
N LEU A 111 4.77 14.95 -0.91
CA LEU A 111 3.45 14.46 -1.32
C LEU A 111 3.50 13.76 -2.67
N ASN A 112 4.17 14.34 -3.67
CA ASN A 112 4.31 13.70 -4.99
C ASN A 112 5.06 12.37 -4.90
N ASP A 113 6.11 12.30 -4.06
CA ASP A 113 6.89 11.09 -3.89
C ASP A 113 6.11 10.01 -3.12
N TYR A 114 5.33 10.38 -2.09
CA TYR A 114 4.40 9.46 -1.43
C TYR A 114 3.32 8.95 -2.38
N MET A 115 2.76 9.81 -3.23
CA MET A 115 1.77 9.39 -4.22
C MET A 115 2.38 8.43 -5.26
N THR A 116 3.64 8.63 -5.63
CA THR A 116 4.38 7.72 -6.51
C THR A 116 4.62 6.37 -5.83
N LEU A 117 5.04 6.37 -4.57
CA LEU A 117 5.20 5.15 -3.78
C LEU A 117 3.86 4.40 -3.63
N ALA A 118 2.78 5.11 -3.36
CA ALA A 118 1.43 4.53 -3.29
C ALA A 118 0.99 3.90 -4.62
N LEU A 119 1.28 4.54 -5.76
CA LEU A 119 1.01 3.99 -7.08
C LEU A 119 1.81 2.70 -7.33
N HIS A 120 3.10 2.68 -6.98
CA HIS A 120 3.92 1.46 -7.10
C HIS A 120 3.40 0.32 -6.21
N ILE A 121 2.91 0.64 -5.00
CA ILE A 121 2.25 -0.35 -4.14
C ILE A 121 1.01 -0.92 -4.86
N VAL A 122 0.11 -0.06 -5.38
CA VAL A 122 -1.08 -0.51 -6.13
C VAL A 122 -0.71 -1.44 -7.29
N GLN A 123 0.30 -1.06 -8.07
CA GLN A 123 0.79 -1.85 -9.20
C GLN A 123 1.46 -3.16 -8.75
N GLY A 124 1.94 -3.24 -7.52
CA GLY A 124 2.52 -4.44 -6.93
C GLY A 124 1.51 -5.43 -6.36
N ILE A 125 0.25 -5.03 -6.17
CA ILE A 125 -0.78 -5.89 -5.59
C ILE A 125 -1.11 -7.04 -6.55
N LYS A 126 -1.03 -8.27 -6.04
CA LYS A 126 -1.39 -9.50 -6.74
C LYS A 126 -2.41 -10.28 -5.93
N GLU A 127 -3.40 -10.84 -6.60
CA GLU A 127 -4.33 -11.79 -5.99
C GLU A 127 -3.61 -13.12 -5.75
N ILE A 128 -3.92 -13.75 -4.62
CA ILE A 128 -3.51 -15.09 -4.25
C ILE A 128 -4.75 -15.95 -4.32
N ASN A 129 -4.84 -16.79 -5.35
CA ASN A 129 -5.87 -17.80 -5.50
C ASN A 129 -5.23 -19.19 -5.43
N SER A 130 -6.03 -20.20 -5.09
CA SER A 130 -5.58 -21.61 -5.09
C SER A 130 -5.40 -22.18 -6.49
N ASP A 131 -5.84 -21.44 -7.51
CA ASP A 131 -6.02 -21.92 -8.87
C ASP A 131 -4.84 -21.46 -9.73
N ASP A 132 -3.63 -21.91 -9.38
CA ASP A 132 -2.63 -22.18 -10.39
C ASP A 132 -3.09 -23.44 -11.14
N GLU A 133 -3.94 -23.28 -12.16
CA GLU A 133 -4.03 -24.27 -13.23
C GLU A 133 -2.66 -24.35 -13.90
N SER A 134 -1.98 -25.47 -13.66
CA SER A 134 -0.74 -25.90 -14.34
C SER A 134 -0.90 -25.98 -15.86
#